data_AF-A0A0E0GX67-F1
#
_entry.id   AF-A0A0E0GX67-F1
#
_cell.length_a   1.000
_cell.length_b   1.000
_cell.length_c   1.000
_cell.angle_alpha   90.00
_cell.angle_beta   90.00
_cell.angle_gamma   90.00
#
_symmetry.space_group_name_H-M   'P 1'
#
loop_
_entity.id
_entity.type
_entity.pdbx_description
1 polymer ?
#
loop_
_entity_poly.entity_id
_entity_poly.type
_entity_poly.pdbx_seq_one_letter_code
_entity_poly.pdbx_strand_id
1 'polypeptide(L)'
;MAMFHSGCGLDDSFTNNLPACHWQKTRTMEAPQSSPSLATTVCQQALCKLLIWNSESCRVEKDVRFSYLWTRLIKLLCVTLFALHFAACIYLWMVFNYKIKELTWIGSQIHSFEDRSMWFCYTCAVYWSITALATVGYGDLHATNIGEMLFSIAFMLFNMGLTSYIIGNITNLVVRETSNTFKMRDMVQRMSEFGSMNWLPEVMREQMLANGQLRFRTKEQLQHEVTEMKAEFFPPRQMLSWRMKPRRTVISSSPAKCMKRIGPRGMVGEIGVMFSIPQPFTIRSRRLTQVVRISHIHLLQAVRPNTADGCIVFSNFILVSDFVENGNSTVLGRATEVAVDESKEAAHKILPCKEPKRVVIHEQLPNETGTTLHPSPGKLVLLTDSMQELMKLSEKKFGKAARGILTVEGAEVEDIDVIRDGDHLFFSL
;
A
#
# COMPACT_ATOMS: atom_id res chain seq x y z
N MET A 1 0.60 -35.15 0.41
CA MET A 1 -0.02 -33.85 0.73
C MET A 1 1.01 -32.73 0.96
N ALA A 2 2.19 -33.00 1.54
CA ALA A 2 3.24 -31.99 1.77
C ALA A 2 3.83 -31.33 0.50
N MET A 3 3.78 -31.98 -0.68
CA MET A 3 4.26 -31.39 -1.94
C MET A 3 3.38 -30.25 -2.49
N PHE A 4 2.16 -30.07 -1.98
CA PHE A 4 1.20 -29.08 -2.49
C PHE A 4 1.11 -27.81 -1.63
N HIS A 5 1.87 -27.75 -0.53
CA HIS A 5 1.78 -26.70 0.49
C HIS A 5 2.87 -25.62 0.37
N SER A 6 3.78 -25.73 -0.59
CA SER A 6 4.83 -24.75 -0.81
C SER A 6 4.26 -23.48 -1.44
N GLY A 7 3.85 -22.54 -0.58
CA GLY A 7 3.68 -21.16 -0.97
C GLY A 7 4.98 -20.63 -1.59
N CYS A 8 4.83 -19.72 -2.55
CA CYS A 8 5.93 -19.10 -3.30
C CYS A 8 6.71 -18.07 -2.45
N GLY A 9 7.00 -18.41 -1.20
CA GLY A 9 7.68 -17.55 -0.22
C GLY A 9 8.91 -18.24 0.35
N LEU A 10 10.07 -17.61 0.12
CA LEU A 10 11.34 -17.76 0.83
C LEU A 10 12.11 -19.08 0.63
N ASP A 11 13.01 -19.08 -0.36
CA ASP A 11 14.48 -19.04 -0.15
C ASP A 11 15.19 -19.62 -1.38
N ASP A 12 15.90 -18.75 -2.12
CA ASP A 12 16.82 -19.10 -3.21
C ASP A 12 18.05 -19.92 -2.74
N SER A 13 18.05 -20.36 -1.49
CA SER A 13 19.11 -21.13 -0.83
C SER A 13 18.98 -22.64 -1.06
N PHE A 14 17.79 -23.15 -1.39
CA PHE A 14 17.54 -24.60 -1.51
C PHE A 14 17.77 -25.18 -2.91
N THR A 15 17.88 -24.34 -3.94
CA THR A 15 18.17 -24.76 -5.32
C THR A 15 19.65 -25.08 -5.56
N ASN A 16 20.56 -24.62 -4.70
CA ASN A 16 22.00 -24.79 -4.86
C ASN A 16 22.59 -26.03 -4.18
N ASN A 17 21.78 -26.84 -3.47
CA ASN A 17 22.25 -28.04 -2.74
C ASN A 17 21.54 -29.35 -3.15
N LEU A 18 21.01 -29.42 -4.36
CA LEU A 18 20.62 -30.71 -4.95
C LEU A 18 21.79 -31.26 -5.77
N PRO A 19 22.22 -32.53 -5.56
CA PRO A 19 23.32 -33.09 -6.32
C PRO A 19 22.95 -33.11 -7.80
N ALA A 20 23.79 -32.45 -8.61
CA ALA A 20 23.63 -32.37 -10.06
C ALA A 20 23.49 -33.78 -10.66
N CYS A 21 22.29 -34.11 -11.14
CA CYS A 21 22.06 -35.30 -11.95
C CYS A 21 22.71 -35.11 -13.33
N HIS A 22 24.00 -35.41 -13.41
CA HIS A 22 24.75 -35.54 -14.64
C HIS A 22 24.30 -36.83 -15.36
N TRP A 23 23.37 -36.75 -16.30
CA TRP A 23 23.09 -37.86 -17.21
C TRP A 23 24.09 -37.80 -18.38
N GLN A 24 25.22 -38.49 -18.19
CA GLN A 24 26.23 -38.73 -19.20
C GLN A 24 25.75 -39.81 -20.17
N LYS A 25 25.80 -39.48 -21.46
CA LYS A 25 25.38 -40.31 -22.59
C LYS A 25 26.44 -41.37 -22.92
N THR A 26 26.37 -42.57 -22.34
CA THR A 26 27.19 -43.75 -22.73
C THR A 26 26.42 -45.03 -22.41
N ARG A 27 25.80 -45.69 -23.39
CA ARG A 27 26.28 -46.85 -24.20
C ARG A 27 26.47 -48.15 -23.37
N THR A 28 25.62 -49.14 -23.72
CA THR A 28 25.69 -50.60 -23.50
C THR A 28 25.78 -51.13 -22.06
N MET A 29 24.71 -51.80 -21.59
CA MET A 29 24.83 -52.78 -20.51
C MET A 29 23.82 -53.92 -20.70
N GLU A 30 24.36 -55.13 -20.69
CA GLU A 30 23.68 -56.42 -20.58
C GLU A 30 22.81 -56.47 -19.31
N ALA A 31 21.71 -57.22 -19.39
CA ALA A 31 20.73 -57.37 -18.32
C ALA A 31 21.16 -58.43 -17.28
N PRO A 32 20.93 -58.18 -15.98
CA PRO A 32 20.74 -59.26 -15.01
C PRO A 32 19.28 -59.36 -14.56
N GLN A 33 18.81 -60.60 -14.50
CA GLN A 33 17.47 -61.02 -14.10
C GLN A 33 17.26 -60.87 -12.58
N SER A 34 16.25 -60.10 -12.17
CA SER A 34 15.38 -60.28 -10.98
C SER A 34 14.59 -58.98 -10.73
N SER A 35 13.26 -59.05 -10.88
CA SER A 35 12.39 -57.89 -11.08
C SER A 35 11.60 -57.46 -9.84
N PRO A 36 12.07 -56.40 -9.14
CA PRO A 36 11.21 -55.38 -8.52
C PRO A 36 11.52 -53.95 -9.04
N SER A 37 12.32 -53.81 -10.12
CA SER A 37 12.90 -52.54 -10.58
C SER A 37 12.02 -51.68 -11.51
N LEU A 38 10.99 -52.24 -12.15
CA LEU A 38 10.14 -51.53 -13.12
C LEU A 38 9.11 -50.61 -12.46
N ALA A 39 8.47 -51.04 -11.36
CA ALA A 39 7.50 -50.21 -10.64
C ALA A 39 8.16 -49.00 -9.96
N THR A 40 9.35 -49.19 -9.40
CA THR A 40 10.12 -48.12 -8.74
C THR A 40 10.63 -47.09 -9.75
N THR A 41 11.12 -47.52 -10.92
CA THR A 41 11.56 -46.60 -11.99
C THR A 41 10.42 -45.79 -12.62
N VAL A 42 9.24 -46.39 -12.84
CA VAL A 42 8.07 -45.66 -13.36
C VAL A 42 7.56 -44.63 -12.34
N CYS A 43 7.48 -45.01 -11.06
CA CYS A 43 7.08 -44.10 -9.99
C CYS A 43 8.07 -42.93 -9.85
N GLN A 44 9.38 -43.22 -9.93
CA GLN A 44 10.43 -42.22 -9.84
C GLN A 44 10.45 -41.26 -11.04
N GLN A 45 10.21 -41.75 -12.26
CA GLN A 45 10.04 -40.91 -13.44
C GLN A 45 8.79 -40.02 -13.37
N ALA A 46 7.67 -40.54 -12.86
CA ALA A 46 6.46 -39.75 -12.67
C ALA A 46 6.66 -38.62 -11.64
N LEU A 47 7.31 -38.93 -10.52
CA LEU A 47 7.66 -37.94 -9.50
C LEU A 47 8.61 -36.86 -10.05
N CYS A 48 9.65 -37.23 -10.79
CA CYS A 48 10.55 -36.24 -11.42
C CYS A 48 9.79 -35.32 -12.40
N LYS A 49 8.88 -35.86 -13.22
CA LYS A 49 8.07 -35.05 -14.14
C LYS A 49 7.11 -34.12 -13.40
N LEU A 50 6.53 -34.54 -12.28
CA LEU A 50 5.69 -33.70 -11.43
C LEU A 50 6.48 -32.57 -10.77
N LEU A 51 7.72 -32.83 -10.32
CA LEU A 51 8.60 -31.80 -9.76
C LEU A 51 9.00 -30.75 -10.80
N ILE A 52 9.32 -31.19 -12.02
CA ILE A 52 9.60 -30.28 -13.15
C ILE A 52 8.36 -29.45 -13.47
N TRP A 53 7.18 -30.07 -13.58
CA TRP A 53 5.93 -29.35 -13.83
C TRP A 53 5.60 -28.32 -12.74
N ASN A 54 5.88 -28.64 -11.47
CA ASN A 54 5.68 -27.70 -10.36
C ASN A 54 6.64 -26.51 -10.45
N SER A 55 7.92 -26.76 -10.78
CA SER A 55 8.93 -25.72 -11.03
C SER A 55 8.50 -24.77 -12.15
N GLU A 56 8.08 -25.33 -13.29
CA GLU A 56 7.64 -24.56 -14.45
C GLU A 56 6.37 -23.75 -14.14
N SER A 57 5.40 -24.34 -13.41
CA SER A 57 4.18 -23.64 -12.98
C SER A 57 4.50 -22.46 -12.04
N CYS A 58 5.47 -22.64 -11.14
CA CYS A 58 5.95 -21.57 -10.26
C CYS A 58 6.60 -20.44 -11.08
N ARG A 59 7.35 -20.78 -12.13
CA ARG A 59 7.92 -19.77 -13.04
C ARG A 59 6.85 -18.97 -13.78
N VAL A 60 5.80 -19.63 -14.27
CA VAL A 60 4.67 -18.96 -14.95
C VAL A 60 3.86 -18.10 -13.98
N GLU A 61 3.72 -18.49 -12.72
CA GLU A 61 3.02 -17.71 -11.69
C GLU A 61 3.76 -16.39 -11.35
N LYS A 62 5.09 -16.37 -11.54
CA LYS A 62 5.92 -15.16 -11.36
C LYS A 62 5.97 -14.25 -12.59
N ASP A 63 5.60 -14.72 -13.78
CA ASP A 63 5.62 -13.93 -15.01
C ASP A 63 4.40 -13.00 -15.06
N VAL A 64 4.65 -11.69 -15.05
CA VAL A 64 3.63 -10.62 -15.04
C VAL A 64 2.73 -10.63 -16.28
N ARG A 65 3.19 -11.25 -17.38
CA ARG A 65 2.43 -11.32 -18.63
C ARG A 65 1.20 -12.23 -18.53
N PHE A 66 1.20 -13.17 -17.59
CA PHE A 66 0.10 -14.11 -17.40
C PHE A 66 -0.77 -13.70 -16.24
N SER A 67 -2.08 -13.78 -16.42
CA SER A 67 -3.03 -13.53 -15.34
C SER A 67 -2.87 -14.59 -14.25
N TYR A 68 -2.55 -14.15 -13.04
CA TYR A 68 -2.40 -14.99 -11.86
C TYR A 68 -3.57 -15.98 -11.65
N LEU A 69 -4.80 -15.50 -11.92
CA LEU A 69 -6.03 -16.28 -11.78
C LEU A 69 -6.05 -17.51 -12.70
N TRP A 70 -5.78 -17.30 -13.99
CA TRP A 70 -5.82 -18.35 -14.99
C TRP A 70 -4.70 -19.36 -14.78
N THR A 71 -3.49 -18.91 -14.44
CA THR A 71 -2.36 -19.80 -14.13
C THR A 71 -2.69 -20.75 -12.98
N ARG A 72 -3.28 -20.23 -11.88
CA ARG A 72 -3.65 -21.05 -10.72
C ARG A 72 -4.79 -22.02 -11.02
N LEU A 73 -5.80 -21.59 -11.80
CA LEU A 73 -6.91 -22.45 -12.20
C LEU A 73 -6.45 -23.61 -13.10
N ILE A 74 -5.62 -23.31 -14.10
CA ILE A 74 -5.05 -24.32 -15.00
C ILE A 74 -4.17 -25.29 -14.21
N LYS A 75 -3.36 -24.79 -13.27
CA LYS A 75 -2.55 -25.64 -12.37
C LYS A 75 -3.42 -26.62 -11.60
N LEU A 76 -4.50 -26.15 -10.97
CA LEU A 76 -5.43 -27.01 -10.23
C LEU A 76 -6.13 -28.02 -11.14
N LEU A 77 -6.59 -27.60 -12.33
CA LEU A 77 -7.21 -28.49 -13.30
C LEU A 77 -6.25 -29.62 -13.74
N CYS A 78 -5.02 -29.29 -14.10
CA CYS A 78 -4.01 -30.28 -14.48
C CYS A 78 -3.74 -31.31 -13.38
N VAL A 79 -3.66 -30.89 -12.11
CA VAL A 79 -3.49 -31.81 -10.97
C VAL A 79 -4.69 -32.74 -10.83
N THR A 80 -5.92 -32.22 -10.96
CA THR A 80 -7.13 -33.04 -10.87
C THR A 80 -7.23 -34.08 -11.98
N LEU A 81 -6.96 -33.69 -13.23
CA LEU A 81 -6.99 -34.61 -14.37
C LEU A 81 -5.91 -35.70 -14.25
N PHE A 82 -4.72 -35.35 -13.76
CA PHE A 82 -3.67 -36.33 -13.50
C PHE A 82 -4.07 -37.33 -12.41
N ALA A 83 -4.66 -36.86 -11.30
CA ALA A 83 -5.14 -37.73 -10.23
C ALA A 83 -6.26 -38.69 -10.72
N LEU A 84 -7.19 -38.18 -11.53
CA LEU A 84 -8.25 -38.98 -12.16
C LEU A 84 -7.70 -40.05 -13.09
N HIS A 85 -6.76 -39.69 -13.97
CA HIS A 85 -6.13 -40.64 -14.88
C HIS A 85 -5.36 -41.73 -14.11
N PHE A 86 -4.60 -41.33 -13.08
CA PHE A 86 -3.86 -42.28 -12.26
C PHE A 86 -4.78 -43.24 -11.50
N ALA A 87 -5.87 -42.73 -10.91
CA ALA A 87 -6.88 -43.56 -10.25
C ALA A 87 -7.56 -44.53 -11.23
N ALA A 88 -7.96 -44.06 -12.41
CA ALA A 88 -8.55 -44.90 -13.45
C ALA A 88 -7.61 -46.03 -13.89
N CYS A 89 -6.31 -45.73 -14.07
CA CYS A 89 -5.30 -46.73 -14.42
C CYS A 89 -5.08 -47.76 -13.31
N ILE A 90 -5.08 -47.35 -12.03
CA ILE A 90 -5.01 -48.30 -10.90
C ILE A 90 -6.26 -49.17 -10.86
N TYR A 91 -7.44 -48.59 -11.09
CA TYR A 91 -8.71 -49.30 -11.05
C TYR A 91 -8.82 -50.34 -12.18
N LEU A 92 -8.30 -50.03 -13.37
CA LEU A 92 -8.11 -51.01 -14.45
C LEU A 92 -7.07 -52.07 -14.11
N TRP A 93 -5.94 -51.67 -13.54
CA TRP A 93 -4.88 -52.61 -13.15
C TRP A 93 -5.41 -53.64 -12.14
N MET A 94 -6.25 -53.23 -11.19
CA MET A 94 -6.89 -54.16 -10.26
C MET A 94 -7.76 -55.21 -10.96
N VAL A 95 -8.50 -54.85 -12.02
CA VAL A 95 -9.31 -55.80 -12.79
C VAL A 95 -8.44 -56.85 -13.49
N PHE A 96 -7.39 -56.40 -14.19
CA PHE A 96 -6.54 -57.32 -14.95
C PHE A 96 -5.70 -58.25 -14.07
N ASN A 97 -5.42 -57.86 -12.82
CA ASN A 97 -4.66 -58.68 -11.87
C ASN A 97 -5.53 -59.51 -10.93
N TYR A 98 -6.87 -59.40 -11.02
CA TYR A 98 -7.77 -60.17 -10.18
C TYR A 98 -8.06 -61.55 -10.81
N LYS A 99 -8.03 -62.59 -9.98
CA LYS A 99 -8.13 -63.99 -10.44
C LYS A 99 -9.50 -64.34 -11.04
N ILE A 100 -10.58 -63.76 -10.52
CA ILE A 100 -11.96 -64.05 -10.94
C ILE A 100 -12.57 -62.77 -11.49
N LYS A 101 -12.46 -62.59 -12.81
CA LYS A 101 -12.80 -61.32 -13.47
C LYS A 101 -14.28 -60.94 -13.38
N GLU A 102 -15.19 -61.91 -13.21
CA GLU A 102 -16.62 -61.65 -13.01
C GLU A 102 -16.95 -60.98 -11.67
N LEU A 103 -16.09 -61.12 -10.65
CA LEU A 103 -16.26 -60.50 -9.33
C LEU A 103 -15.55 -59.15 -9.22
N THR A 104 -15.46 -58.41 -10.33
CA THR A 104 -14.88 -57.07 -10.39
C THR A 104 -15.95 -56.01 -10.68
N TRP A 105 -15.61 -54.74 -10.45
CA TRP A 105 -16.51 -53.61 -10.68
C TRP A 105 -17.07 -53.52 -12.11
N ILE A 106 -16.30 -53.98 -13.11
CA ILE A 106 -16.74 -54.01 -14.52
C ILE A 106 -17.31 -55.36 -14.93
N GLY A 107 -16.69 -56.46 -14.46
CA GLY A 107 -17.08 -57.82 -14.85
C GLY A 107 -18.43 -58.25 -14.29
N SER A 108 -18.88 -57.65 -13.19
CA SER A 108 -20.23 -57.91 -12.64
C SER A 108 -21.36 -57.34 -13.50
N GLN A 109 -21.10 -56.25 -14.22
CA GLN A 109 -22.11 -55.54 -15.03
C GLN A 109 -22.03 -55.91 -16.51
N ILE A 110 -20.81 -56.15 -17.01
CA ILE A 110 -20.55 -56.39 -18.43
C ILE A 110 -19.95 -57.79 -18.59
N HIS A 111 -20.80 -58.72 -19.02
CA HIS A 111 -20.33 -60.04 -19.46
C HIS A 111 -19.37 -59.91 -20.65
N SER A 112 -18.28 -60.68 -20.63
CA SER A 112 -17.25 -60.72 -21.68
C SER A 112 -16.59 -59.37 -21.99
N PHE A 113 -16.22 -58.59 -20.97
CA PHE A 113 -15.48 -57.34 -21.16
C PHE A 113 -14.07 -57.55 -21.75
N GLU A 114 -13.50 -58.75 -21.65
CA GLU A 114 -12.18 -59.09 -22.21
C GLU A 114 -12.14 -59.01 -23.75
N ASP A 115 -13.25 -59.33 -24.41
CA ASP A 115 -13.35 -59.27 -25.87
C ASP A 115 -13.60 -57.84 -26.38
N ARG A 116 -13.82 -56.89 -25.46
CA ARG A 116 -14.01 -55.48 -25.78
C ARG A 116 -12.67 -54.76 -25.86
N SER A 117 -12.65 -53.67 -26.63
CA SER A 117 -11.45 -52.85 -26.80
C SER A 117 -10.94 -52.28 -25.46
N MET A 118 -9.61 -52.16 -25.34
CA MET A 118 -8.95 -51.50 -24.20
C MET A 118 -9.47 -50.07 -23.97
N TRP A 119 -9.82 -49.37 -25.05
CA TRP A 119 -10.43 -48.05 -25.01
C TRP A 119 -11.76 -48.03 -24.26
N PHE A 120 -12.62 -49.03 -24.48
CA PHE A 120 -13.90 -49.12 -23.79
C PHE A 120 -13.69 -49.26 -22.27
N CYS A 121 -12.80 -50.15 -21.84
CA CYS A 121 -12.49 -50.34 -20.43
C CYS A 121 -11.93 -49.05 -19.80
N TYR A 122 -11.02 -48.37 -20.51
CA TYR A 122 -10.47 -47.08 -20.07
C TYR A 122 -11.53 -45.98 -19.95
N THR A 123 -12.45 -45.88 -20.91
CA THR A 123 -13.56 -44.93 -20.83
C THR A 123 -14.45 -45.21 -19.62
N CYS A 124 -14.77 -46.47 -19.33
CA CYS A 124 -15.53 -46.86 -18.13
C CYS A 124 -14.80 -46.51 -16.83
N ALA A 125 -13.48 -46.75 -16.76
CA ALA A 125 -12.69 -46.46 -15.56
C ALA A 125 -12.53 -44.95 -15.31
N VAL A 126 -12.34 -44.16 -16.37
CA VAL A 126 -12.31 -42.69 -16.30
C VAL A 126 -13.68 -42.15 -15.91
N TYR A 127 -14.75 -42.68 -16.50
CA TYR A 127 -16.12 -42.32 -16.14
C TYR A 127 -16.39 -42.56 -14.65
N TRP A 128 -16.08 -43.76 -14.14
CA TRP A 128 -16.19 -44.06 -12.70
C TRP A 128 -15.38 -43.06 -11.86
N SER A 129 -14.12 -42.80 -12.23
CA SER A 129 -13.25 -41.87 -11.51
C SER A 129 -13.80 -40.43 -11.48
N ILE A 130 -14.35 -39.94 -12.60
CA ILE A 130 -14.96 -38.60 -12.71
C ILE A 130 -16.25 -38.54 -11.88
N THR A 131 -17.13 -39.53 -11.95
CA THR A 131 -18.37 -39.55 -11.16
C THR A 131 -18.11 -39.61 -9.66
N ALA A 132 -17.04 -40.29 -9.23
CA ALA A 132 -16.59 -40.32 -7.85
C ALA A 132 -15.99 -38.98 -7.40
N LEU A 133 -15.18 -38.30 -8.23
CA LEU A 133 -14.66 -36.96 -7.93
C LEU A 133 -15.77 -35.91 -7.87
N ALA A 134 -16.72 -35.97 -8.81
CA ALA A 134 -17.88 -35.08 -8.86
C ALA A 134 -18.94 -35.41 -7.79
N THR A 135 -18.71 -36.45 -6.97
CA THR A 135 -19.63 -36.91 -5.91
C THR A 135 -21.05 -37.22 -6.41
N VAL A 136 -21.18 -37.63 -7.67
CA VAL A 136 -22.49 -37.98 -8.27
C VAL A 136 -22.88 -39.41 -7.92
N GLY A 137 -21.98 -40.37 -8.12
CA GLY A 137 -22.13 -41.76 -7.67
C GLY A 137 -23.40 -42.45 -8.15
N TYR A 138 -23.57 -42.64 -9.46
CA TYR A 138 -24.77 -43.28 -10.04
C TYR A 138 -24.99 -44.73 -9.56
N GLY A 139 -23.93 -45.44 -9.16
CA GLY A 139 -23.99 -46.81 -8.65
C GLY A 139 -24.03 -47.90 -9.74
N ASP A 140 -24.05 -47.48 -11.01
CA ASP A 140 -23.93 -48.33 -12.19
C ASP A 140 -22.61 -49.10 -12.23
N LEU A 141 -21.52 -48.46 -11.81
CA LEU A 141 -20.21 -49.09 -11.62
C LEU A 141 -19.81 -48.94 -10.16
N HIS A 142 -19.65 -50.08 -9.48
CA HIS A 142 -19.34 -50.10 -8.05
C HIS A 142 -18.39 -51.24 -7.73
N ALA A 143 -17.59 -51.06 -6.67
CA ALA A 143 -16.69 -52.08 -6.18
C ALA A 143 -17.47 -53.29 -5.65
N THR A 144 -17.12 -54.48 -6.13
CA THR A 144 -17.70 -55.75 -5.67
C THR A 144 -16.73 -56.51 -4.75
N ASN A 145 -15.43 -56.32 -4.98
CA ASN A 145 -14.37 -56.97 -4.22
C ASN A 145 -13.92 -56.11 -3.03
N ILE A 146 -13.52 -56.75 -1.92
CA ILE A 146 -12.95 -56.10 -0.73
C ILE A 146 -11.76 -55.19 -1.10
N GLY A 147 -10.90 -55.63 -2.02
CA GLY A 147 -9.76 -54.82 -2.49
C GLY A 147 -10.20 -53.55 -3.22
N GLU A 148 -11.20 -53.65 -4.09
CA GLU A 148 -11.78 -52.51 -4.81
C GLU A 148 -12.54 -51.58 -3.86
N MET A 149 -13.23 -52.12 -2.85
CA MET A 149 -13.93 -51.35 -1.83
C MET A 149 -12.95 -50.51 -1.01
N LEU A 150 -11.83 -51.11 -0.58
CA LEU A 150 -10.80 -50.40 0.18
C LEU A 150 -10.16 -49.26 -0.62
N PHE A 151 -9.85 -49.52 -1.90
CA PHE A 151 -9.35 -48.49 -2.81
C PHE A 151 -10.38 -47.38 -3.02
N SER A 152 -11.66 -47.73 -3.21
CA SER A 152 -12.74 -46.77 -3.42
C SER A 152 -12.94 -45.86 -2.20
N ILE A 153 -12.87 -46.41 -0.99
CA ILE A 153 -12.93 -45.63 0.26
C ILE A 153 -11.76 -44.66 0.33
N ALA A 154 -10.54 -45.13 0.08
CA ALA A 154 -9.34 -44.28 0.10
C ALA A 154 -9.42 -43.16 -0.95
N PHE A 155 -9.90 -43.49 -2.15
CA PHE A 155 -10.07 -42.52 -3.24
C PHE A 155 -11.16 -41.48 -2.95
N MET A 156 -12.30 -41.88 -2.38
CA MET A 156 -13.36 -40.96 -1.97
C MET A 156 -12.89 -40.00 -0.86
N LEU A 157 -12.15 -40.50 0.14
CA LEU A 157 -11.55 -39.65 1.17
C LEU A 157 -10.54 -38.64 0.58
N PHE A 158 -9.71 -39.10 -0.36
CA PHE A 158 -8.80 -38.22 -1.09
C PHE A 158 -9.56 -37.14 -1.88
N ASN A 159 -10.64 -37.51 -2.59
CA ASN A 159 -11.46 -36.59 -3.36
C ASN A 159 -12.16 -35.54 -2.48
N MET A 160 -12.62 -35.90 -1.28
CA MET A 160 -13.15 -34.92 -0.32
C MET A 160 -12.11 -33.85 0.03
N GLY A 161 -10.87 -34.26 0.32
CA GLY A 161 -9.76 -33.33 0.58
C GLY A 161 -9.41 -32.47 -0.62
N LEU A 162 -9.34 -33.06 -1.81
CA LEU A 162 -9.03 -32.38 -3.07
C LEU A 162 -10.08 -31.35 -3.44
N THR A 163 -11.37 -31.70 -3.37
CA THR A 163 -12.49 -30.80 -3.70
C THR A 163 -12.56 -29.63 -2.71
N SER A 164 -12.38 -29.88 -1.41
CA SER A 164 -12.29 -28.81 -0.41
C SER A 164 -11.15 -27.84 -0.69
N TYR A 165 -9.96 -28.37 -1.04
CA TYR A 165 -8.82 -27.55 -1.43
C TYR A 165 -9.11 -26.70 -2.67
N ILE A 166 -9.71 -27.27 -3.71
CA ILE A 166 -10.05 -26.55 -4.94
C ILE A 166 -11.03 -25.41 -4.64
N ILE A 167 -12.12 -25.70 -3.92
CA ILE A 167 -13.13 -24.70 -3.56
C ILE A 167 -12.49 -23.56 -2.75
N GLY A 168 -11.66 -23.88 -1.75
CA GLY A 168 -10.96 -22.88 -0.94
C GLY A 168 -10.01 -21.99 -1.76
N ASN A 169 -9.30 -22.58 -2.74
CA ASN A 169 -8.41 -21.83 -3.63
C ASN A 169 -9.20 -20.91 -4.59
N ILE A 170 -10.29 -21.40 -5.18
CA ILE A 170 -11.15 -20.59 -6.07
C ILE A 170 -11.78 -19.44 -5.29
N THR A 171 -12.28 -19.68 -4.09
CA THR A 171 -12.93 -18.66 -3.25
C THR A 171 -11.98 -17.51 -2.92
N ASN A 172 -10.77 -17.84 -2.45
CA ASN A 172 -9.73 -16.85 -2.15
C ASN A 172 -9.34 -15.98 -3.35
N LEU A 173 -9.43 -16.55 -4.55
CA LEU A 173 -9.06 -15.89 -5.79
C LEU A 173 -10.17 -14.95 -6.28
N VAL A 174 -11.41 -15.42 -6.28
CA VAL A 174 -12.60 -14.63 -6.65
C VAL A 174 -12.77 -13.44 -5.70
N VAL A 175 -12.59 -13.65 -4.39
CA VAL A 175 -12.68 -12.56 -3.40
C VAL A 175 -11.69 -11.44 -3.70
N ARG A 176 -10.46 -11.76 -4.12
CA ARG A 176 -9.44 -10.76 -4.46
C ARG A 176 -9.81 -9.97 -5.71
N GLU A 177 -10.29 -10.67 -6.75
CA GLU A 177 -10.65 -10.07 -8.03
C GLU A 177 -11.88 -9.15 -7.89
N THR A 178 -12.91 -9.61 -7.18
CA THR A 178 -14.16 -8.85 -7.02
C THR A 178 -14.09 -7.78 -5.91
N SER A 179 -13.01 -7.73 -5.10
CA SER A 179 -12.89 -6.83 -3.94
C SER A 179 -13.07 -5.35 -4.32
N ASN A 180 -12.43 -4.89 -5.40
CA ASN A 180 -12.50 -3.47 -5.79
C ASN A 180 -13.88 -3.11 -6.32
N THR A 181 -14.49 -3.98 -7.11
CA THR A 181 -15.87 -3.79 -7.60
C THR A 181 -16.87 -3.76 -6.43
N PHE A 182 -16.70 -4.64 -5.45
CA PHE A 182 -17.53 -4.67 -4.25
C PHE A 182 -17.41 -3.37 -3.44
N LYS A 183 -16.18 -2.91 -3.17
CA LYS A 183 -15.92 -1.64 -2.47
C LYS A 183 -16.53 -0.44 -3.21
N MET A 184 -16.47 -0.42 -4.53
CA MET A 184 -17.09 0.64 -5.33
C MET A 184 -18.61 0.64 -5.17
N ARG A 185 -19.24 -0.53 -5.30
CA ARG A 185 -20.70 -0.68 -5.18
C ARG A 185 -21.18 -0.33 -3.77
N ASP A 186 -20.49 -0.80 -2.73
CA ASP A 186 -20.78 -0.48 -1.33
C ASP A 186 -20.68 1.04 -1.08
N MET A 187 -19.65 1.71 -1.59
CA MET A 187 -19.52 3.16 -1.48
C MET A 187 -20.67 3.91 -2.19
N VAL A 188 -21.00 3.53 -3.42
CA VAL A 188 -22.10 4.14 -4.19
C VAL A 188 -23.43 3.96 -3.45
N GLN A 189 -23.67 2.77 -2.90
CA GLN A 189 -24.85 2.45 -2.13
C GLN A 189 -24.95 3.35 -0.88
N ARG A 190 -23.89 3.42 -0.07
CA ARG A 190 -23.86 4.26 1.14
C ARG A 190 -24.04 5.74 0.84
N MET A 191 -23.44 6.25 -0.25
CA MET A 191 -23.64 7.63 -0.69
C MET A 191 -25.09 7.88 -1.12
N SER A 192 -25.71 6.93 -1.84
CA SER A 192 -27.10 7.04 -2.24
C SER A 192 -28.05 7.04 -1.04
N GLU A 193 -27.83 6.11 -0.09
CA GLU A 193 -28.58 6.03 1.17
C GLU A 193 -28.43 7.31 2.00
N PHE A 194 -27.21 7.83 2.13
CA PHE A 194 -26.98 9.12 2.79
C PHE A 194 -27.74 10.27 2.11
N GLY A 195 -27.79 10.27 0.78
CA GLY A 195 -28.52 11.26 0.01
C GLY A 195 -30.02 11.21 0.22
N SER A 196 -30.61 10.00 0.24
CA SER A 196 -32.05 9.83 0.47
C SER A 196 -32.44 10.10 1.92
N MET A 197 -31.67 9.60 2.89
CA MET A 197 -31.96 9.77 4.33
C MET A 197 -31.94 11.23 4.76
N ASN A 198 -31.06 12.04 4.17
CA ASN A 198 -30.94 13.47 4.47
C ASN A 198 -31.72 14.37 3.51
N TRP A 199 -32.56 13.81 2.63
CA TRP A 199 -33.38 14.57 1.67
C TRP A 199 -32.56 15.58 0.85
N LEU A 200 -31.38 15.15 0.36
CA LEU A 200 -30.52 16.02 -0.42
C LEU A 200 -31.17 16.35 -1.78
N PRO A 201 -31.05 17.60 -2.27
CA PRO A 201 -31.47 17.94 -3.63
C PRO A 201 -30.75 17.10 -4.67
N GLU A 202 -31.46 16.74 -5.75
CA GLU A 202 -30.96 15.80 -6.77
C GLU A 202 -29.60 16.21 -7.35
N VAL A 203 -29.42 17.51 -7.61
CA VAL A 203 -28.17 18.07 -8.14
C VAL A 203 -26.98 17.79 -7.21
N MET A 204 -27.19 17.82 -5.89
CA MET A 204 -26.13 17.55 -4.90
C MET A 204 -25.84 16.06 -4.80
N ARG A 205 -26.87 15.21 -4.91
CA ARG A 205 -26.74 13.75 -4.91
C ARG A 205 -25.93 13.27 -6.12
N GLU A 206 -26.23 13.78 -7.31
CA GLU A 206 -25.48 13.48 -8.54
C GLU A 206 -24.01 13.92 -8.43
N GLN A 207 -23.76 15.13 -7.91
CA GLN A 207 -22.40 15.64 -7.71
C GLN A 207 -21.61 14.79 -6.71
N MET A 208 -22.25 14.36 -5.63
CA MET A 208 -21.65 13.49 -4.63
C MET A 208 -21.25 12.13 -5.23
N LEU A 209 -22.16 11.50 -5.97
CA LEU A 209 -21.91 10.21 -6.63
C LEU A 209 -20.80 10.32 -7.70
N ALA A 210 -20.86 11.34 -8.56
CA ALA A 210 -19.84 11.57 -9.58
C ALA A 210 -18.45 11.79 -8.99
N ASN A 211 -18.35 12.56 -7.89
CA ASN A 211 -17.09 12.79 -7.19
C ASN A 211 -16.60 11.51 -6.48
N GLY A 212 -17.49 10.76 -5.83
CA GLY A 212 -17.17 9.49 -5.19
C GLY A 212 -16.59 8.46 -6.17
N GLN A 213 -17.25 8.29 -7.32
CA GLN A 213 -16.81 7.40 -8.39
C GLN A 213 -15.46 7.83 -8.98
N LEU A 214 -15.28 9.13 -9.25
CA LEU A 214 -14.02 9.67 -9.75
C LEU A 214 -12.89 9.41 -8.76
N ARG A 215 -13.10 9.70 -7.47
CA ARG A 215 -12.13 9.44 -6.41
C ARG A 215 -11.76 7.97 -6.30
N PHE A 216 -12.72 7.06 -6.44
CA PHE A 216 -12.43 5.63 -6.42
C PHE A 216 -11.52 5.23 -7.58
N ARG A 217 -11.87 5.68 -8.79
CA ARG A 217 -11.11 5.40 -10.01
C ARG A 217 -9.69 5.99 -9.96
N THR A 218 -9.53 7.17 -9.37
CA THR A 218 -8.23 7.86 -9.30
C THR A 218 -7.38 7.41 -8.11
N LYS A 219 -7.98 6.88 -7.03
CA LYS A 219 -7.24 6.35 -5.86
C LYS A 219 -6.29 5.22 -6.25
N GLU A 220 -6.69 4.38 -7.20
CA GLU A 220 -5.86 3.29 -7.74
C GLU A 220 -4.62 3.82 -8.47
N GLN A 221 -4.69 5.02 -9.05
CA GLN A 221 -3.58 5.66 -9.78
C GLN A 221 -2.68 6.52 -8.87
N LEU A 222 -3.24 7.16 -7.85
CA LEU A 222 -2.52 8.08 -6.96
C LEU A 222 -1.66 7.37 -5.90
N GLN A 223 -1.90 6.08 -5.63
CA GLN A 223 -1.12 5.32 -4.63
C GLN A 223 0.34 5.06 -5.02
N HIS A 224 0.71 5.23 -6.29
CA HIS A 224 2.08 5.06 -6.77
C HIS A 224 2.93 6.34 -6.74
N GLU A 225 2.34 7.52 -6.51
CA GLU A 225 3.09 8.78 -6.37
C GLU A 225 3.14 9.21 -4.91
N VAL A 226 4.22 8.79 -4.24
CA VAL A 226 4.63 9.30 -2.92
C VAL A 226 5.12 10.74 -3.10
N THR A 227 4.20 11.68 -3.14
CA THR A 227 4.51 13.09 -2.88
C THR A 227 3.46 13.63 -1.93
N GLU A 228 3.91 14.30 -0.86
CA GLU A 228 3.07 14.96 0.15
C GLU A 228 2.14 16.04 -0.44
N MET A 229 2.25 16.30 -1.75
CA MET A 229 1.31 17.07 -2.56
C MET A 229 0.18 16.17 -3.09
N LYS A 230 -0.98 16.25 -2.45
CA LYS A 230 -2.16 15.49 -2.85
C LYS A 230 -2.79 16.10 -4.12
N ALA A 231 -2.66 15.41 -5.26
CA ALA A 231 -3.42 15.74 -6.45
C ALA A 231 -4.87 15.28 -6.29
N GLU A 232 -5.82 16.21 -6.39
CA GLU A 232 -7.26 15.91 -6.35
C GLU A 232 -7.89 16.16 -7.73
N PHE A 233 -8.74 15.22 -8.15
CA PHE A 233 -9.48 15.32 -9.41
C PHE A 233 -10.88 15.88 -9.18
N PHE A 234 -11.27 16.84 -10.00
CA PHE A 234 -12.57 17.50 -9.93
C PHE A 234 -13.39 17.25 -11.19
N PRO A 235 -14.62 16.68 -11.11
CA PRO A 235 -15.53 16.57 -12.25
C PRO A 235 -15.89 17.93 -12.88
N PRO A 236 -16.35 17.93 -14.15
CA PRO A 236 -16.87 19.13 -14.79
C PRO A 236 -17.98 19.78 -13.96
N ARG A 237 -18.04 21.11 -13.97
CA ARG A 237 -19.06 21.93 -13.31
C ARG A 237 -19.00 21.97 -11.78
N GLN A 238 -18.05 21.27 -11.15
CA GLN A 238 -17.84 21.41 -9.71
C GLN A 238 -17.25 22.78 -9.37
N MET A 239 -17.76 23.36 -8.29
CA MET A 239 -17.31 24.64 -7.75
C MET A 239 -16.16 24.40 -6.76
N LEU A 240 -15.07 25.16 -6.92
CA LEU A 240 -13.80 24.98 -6.22
C LEU A 240 -13.56 26.01 -5.11
N SER A 241 -14.47 26.99 -4.92
CA SER A 241 -14.25 28.14 -4.04
C SER A 241 -15.28 28.22 -2.90
N TRP A 242 -14.77 28.55 -1.71
CA TRP A 242 -15.52 28.83 -0.50
C TRP A 242 -15.75 30.34 -0.41
N ARG A 243 -16.89 30.81 -0.93
CA ARG A 243 -17.38 32.13 -0.51
C ARG A 243 -17.86 31.99 0.93
N MET A 244 -17.16 32.57 1.91
CA MET A 244 -17.80 32.89 3.19
C MET A 244 -18.96 33.81 2.83
N LYS A 245 -20.20 33.33 2.96
CA LYS A 245 -21.39 34.17 2.75
C LYS A 245 -21.24 35.37 3.69
N PRO A 246 -21.14 36.62 3.21
CA PRO A 246 -21.46 37.74 4.07
C PRO A 246 -22.94 37.60 4.47
N ARG A 247 -23.29 37.94 5.71
CA ARG A 247 -24.66 37.87 6.28
C ARG A 247 -25.74 38.68 5.51
N ARG A 248 -25.42 39.26 4.36
CA ARG A 248 -26.39 39.96 3.48
C ARG A 248 -26.12 39.58 2.03
N THR A 249 -26.89 38.64 1.51
CA THR A 249 -26.96 38.34 0.08
C THR A 249 -27.88 39.34 -0.60
N VAL A 250 -27.30 40.32 -1.31
CA VAL A 250 -27.96 40.94 -2.46
C VAL A 250 -27.81 39.95 -3.62
N ILE A 251 -28.91 39.30 -4.02
CA ILE A 251 -28.96 38.45 -5.19
C ILE A 251 -29.06 39.37 -6.41
N SER A 252 -27.96 39.63 -7.11
CA SER A 252 -28.03 40.16 -8.47
C SER A 252 -28.15 38.98 -9.44
N SER A 253 -29.26 38.91 -10.14
CA SER A 253 -29.69 37.90 -11.12
C SER A 253 -28.93 37.95 -12.47
N SER A 254 -27.64 38.34 -12.49
CA SER A 254 -26.85 38.36 -13.72
C SER A 254 -26.03 37.07 -13.90
N PRO A 255 -25.91 36.54 -15.14
CA PRO A 255 -25.07 35.38 -15.42
C PRO A 255 -23.62 35.70 -15.03
N ALA A 256 -23.02 34.83 -14.22
CA ALA A 256 -21.66 35.01 -13.71
C ALA A 256 -20.67 35.26 -14.86
N LYS A 257 -20.17 36.50 -14.95
CA LYS A 257 -19.19 36.92 -15.97
C LYS A 257 -17.87 36.17 -15.74
N CYS A 258 -17.39 35.47 -16.75
CA CYS A 258 -16.10 34.77 -16.68
C CYS A 258 -14.97 35.80 -16.77
N MET A 259 -14.27 36.07 -15.66
CA MET A 259 -13.21 37.09 -15.63
C MET A 259 -11.89 36.59 -16.22
N LYS A 260 -11.46 35.38 -15.86
CA LYS A 260 -10.16 34.81 -16.25
C LYS A 260 -10.29 33.31 -16.50
N ARG A 261 -9.61 32.81 -17.53
CA ARG A 261 -9.47 31.37 -17.80
C ARG A 261 -8.07 30.94 -17.40
N ILE A 262 -7.98 29.94 -16.53
CA ILE A 262 -6.71 29.38 -16.08
C ILE A 262 -6.35 28.23 -17.03
N GLY A 263 -5.15 28.30 -17.61
CA GLY A 263 -4.62 27.28 -18.51
C GLY A 263 -3.94 26.12 -17.76
N PRO A 264 -3.40 25.13 -18.48
CA PRO A 264 -2.55 24.09 -17.90
C PRO A 264 -1.39 24.72 -17.13
N ARG A 265 -1.10 24.24 -15.92
CA ARG A 265 -0.06 24.75 -15.00
C ARG A 265 -0.31 26.15 -14.39
N GLY A 266 -1.51 26.71 -14.56
CA GLY A 266 -1.87 27.94 -13.86
C GLY A 266 -2.11 27.69 -12.36
N MET A 267 -1.70 28.64 -11.54
CA MET A 267 -1.93 28.64 -10.08
C MET A 267 -3.20 29.44 -9.74
N VAL A 268 -3.84 29.07 -8.63
CA VAL A 268 -4.94 29.85 -8.07
C VAL A 268 -5.03 29.66 -6.57
N GLY A 269 -5.40 30.73 -5.87
CA GLY A 269 -5.60 30.71 -4.42
C GLY A 269 -4.40 31.07 -3.57
N GLU A 270 -3.31 31.45 -4.22
CA GLU A 270 -2.15 32.12 -3.65
C GLU A 270 -2.48 33.19 -2.59
N ILE A 271 -3.43 34.09 -2.87
CA ILE A 271 -3.86 35.17 -1.97
C ILE A 271 -4.38 34.61 -0.64
N GLY A 272 -5.20 33.56 -0.70
CA GLY A 272 -5.79 32.98 0.52
C GLY A 272 -4.82 32.13 1.32
N VAL A 273 -3.77 31.60 0.67
CA VAL A 273 -2.70 30.89 1.37
C VAL A 273 -1.72 31.87 1.98
N MET A 274 -1.30 32.92 1.28
CA MET A 274 -0.25 33.83 1.78
C MET A 274 -0.76 34.88 2.77
N PHE A 275 -1.97 35.40 2.57
CA PHE A 275 -2.52 36.49 3.39
C PHE A 275 -3.57 36.03 4.39
N SER A 276 -3.94 34.75 4.38
CA SER A 276 -5.06 34.23 5.17
C SER A 276 -6.39 34.98 4.92
N ILE A 277 -6.56 35.58 3.73
CA ILE A 277 -7.75 36.33 3.32
C ILE A 277 -8.67 35.43 2.48
N PRO A 278 -10.01 35.46 2.67
CA PRO A 278 -10.94 34.70 1.85
C PRO A 278 -10.86 35.10 0.36
N GLN A 279 -10.87 34.11 -0.54
CA GLN A 279 -10.74 34.38 -1.97
C GLN A 279 -11.94 35.17 -2.52
N PRO A 280 -11.71 36.23 -3.32
CA PRO A 280 -12.77 37.07 -3.85
C PRO A 280 -13.54 36.43 -5.02
N PHE A 281 -13.02 35.34 -5.60
CA PHE A 281 -13.55 34.73 -6.82
C PHE A 281 -14.08 33.32 -6.62
N THR A 282 -15.10 32.97 -7.42
CA THR A 282 -15.59 31.59 -7.53
C THR A 282 -14.98 30.90 -8.74
N ILE A 283 -14.31 29.77 -8.50
CA ILE A 283 -13.66 28.97 -9.54
C ILE A 283 -14.58 27.79 -9.86
N ARG A 284 -14.80 27.51 -11.14
CA ARG A 284 -15.58 26.37 -11.62
C ARG A 284 -14.82 25.64 -12.70
N SER A 285 -14.72 24.32 -12.55
CA SER A 285 -14.09 23.52 -13.59
C SER A 285 -15.02 23.36 -14.80
N ARG A 286 -14.46 23.48 -16.01
CA ARG A 286 -15.21 23.25 -17.27
C ARG A 286 -15.05 21.82 -17.80
N ARG A 287 -13.99 21.12 -17.38
CA ARG A 287 -13.63 19.75 -17.82
C ARG A 287 -13.08 18.97 -16.61
N LEU A 288 -12.80 17.69 -16.75
CA LEU A 288 -12.06 16.96 -15.71
C LEU A 288 -10.68 17.62 -15.53
N THR A 289 -10.35 18.04 -14.31
CA THR A 289 -9.08 18.73 -14.02
C THR A 289 -8.40 18.09 -12.81
N GLN A 290 -7.11 17.78 -12.96
CA GLN A 290 -6.22 17.43 -11.85
C GLN A 290 -5.68 18.71 -11.24
N VAL A 291 -5.89 18.90 -9.93
CA VAL A 291 -5.42 20.08 -9.21
C VAL A 291 -4.53 19.60 -8.07
N VAL A 292 -3.31 20.13 -8.02
CA VAL A 292 -2.41 19.91 -6.89
C VAL A 292 -2.76 20.91 -5.80
N ARG A 293 -3.08 20.43 -4.60
CA ARG A 293 -3.39 21.30 -3.47
C ARG A 293 -2.23 21.36 -2.50
N ILE A 294 -1.72 22.56 -2.26
CA ILE A 294 -0.76 22.84 -1.20
C ILE A 294 -1.54 23.50 -0.06
N SER A 295 -1.44 22.93 1.14
CA SER A 295 -2.03 23.52 2.36
C SER A 295 -1.17 24.67 2.85
N HIS A 296 -1.79 25.66 3.50
CA HIS A 296 -1.09 26.75 4.18
C HIS A 296 -0.02 26.22 5.15
N ILE A 297 -0.33 25.17 5.90
CA ILE A 297 0.60 24.56 6.86
C ILE A 297 1.82 23.97 6.13
N HIS A 298 1.61 23.22 5.04
CA HIS A 298 2.70 22.61 4.27
C HIS A 298 3.54 23.66 3.54
N LEU A 299 2.92 24.72 3.01
CA LEU A 299 3.67 25.81 2.40
C LEU A 299 4.56 26.51 3.44
N LEU A 300 4.02 26.81 4.63
CA LEU A 300 4.80 27.42 5.70
C LEU A 300 5.92 26.50 6.19
N GLN A 301 5.70 25.20 6.30
CA GLN A 301 6.75 24.23 6.67
C GLN A 301 7.85 24.13 5.61
N ALA A 302 7.53 24.28 4.33
CA ALA A 302 8.52 24.29 3.26
C ALA A 302 9.35 25.60 3.23
N VAL A 303 8.75 26.71 3.64
CA VAL A 303 9.38 28.05 3.59
C VAL A 303 10.15 28.39 4.88
N ARG A 304 9.73 27.88 6.04
CA ARG A 304 10.35 28.15 7.36
C ARG A 304 11.82 27.74 7.53
N PRO A 305 12.34 26.64 6.94
CA PRO A 305 13.74 26.25 7.10
C PRO A 305 14.72 27.25 6.47
N ASN A 306 14.29 27.93 5.41
CA ASN A 306 15.08 28.94 4.70
C ASN A 306 14.41 30.32 4.83
N THR A 307 14.41 30.89 6.04
CA THR A 307 13.74 32.18 6.31
C THR A 307 14.21 33.33 5.40
N ALA A 308 15.48 33.33 4.97
CA ALA A 308 16.01 34.31 4.02
C ALA A 308 15.36 34.18 2.64
N ASP A 309 15.32 32.97 2.08
CA ASP A 309 14.66 32.68 0.80
C ASP A 309 13.15 32.89 0.90
N GLY A 310 12.55 32.56 2.05
CA GLY A 310 11.13 32.72 2.30
C GLY A 310 10.67 34.18 2.27
N CYS A 311 11.47 35.10 2.82
CA CYS A 311 11.21 36.54 2.72
C CYS A 311 11.28 37.03 1.27
N ILE A 312 12.22 36.51 0.48
CA ILE A 312 12.36 36.84 -0.96
C ILE A 312 11.15 36.31 -1.74
N VAL A 313 10.73 35.07 -1.49
CA VAL A 313 9.55 34.45 -2.12
C VAL A 313 8.28 35.26 -1.80
N PHE A 314 8.10 35.68 -0.54
CA PHE A 314 6.97 36.51 -0.13
C PHE A 314 6.97 37.89 -0.80
N SER A 315 8.12 38.56 -0.84
CA SER A 315 8.27 39.89 -1.44
C SER A 315 8.04 39.86 -2.96
N ASN A 316 8.60 38.86 -3.65
CA ASN A 316 8.36 38.67 -5.09
C ASN A 316 6.88 38.42 -5.38
N PHE A 317 6.18 37.70 -4.50
CA PHE A 317 4.76 37.39 -4.68
C PHE A 317 3.85 38.62 -4.49
N ILE A 318 4.13 39.45 -3.48
CA ILE A 318 3.46 40.74 -3.26
C ILE A 318 3.61 41.63 -4.49
N LEU A 319 4.85 41.80 -4.97
CA LEU A 319 5.15 42.63 -6.13
C LEU A 319 4.42 42.15 -7.39
N VAL A 320 4.35 40.83 -7.62
CA VAL A 320 3.63 40.25 -8.76
C VAL A 320 2.12 40.41 -8.60
N SER A 321 1.56 40.31 -7.39
CA SER A 321 0.12 40.44 -7.14
C SER A 321 -0.37 41.87 -7.38
N ASP A 322 0.35 42.87 -6.86
CA ASP A 322 0.05 44.29 -7.07
C ASP A 322 0.19 44.69 -8.55
N PHE A 323 1.17 44.11 -9.26
CA PHE A 323 1.35 44.31 -10.70
C PHE A 323 0.18 43.75 -11.53
N VAL A 324 -0.37 42.60 -11.12
CA VAL A 324 -1.51 41.96 -11.80
C VAL A 324 -2.83 42.68 -11.53
N GLU A 325 -3.01 43.34 -10.38
CA GLU A 325 -4.20 44.13 -10.09
C GLU A 325 -4.18 45.54 -10.70
N ASN A 326 -3.02 46.21 -10.78
CA ASN A 326 -2.95 47.62 -11.17
C ASN A 326 -2.53 47.92 -12.63
N GLY A 327 -2.18 46.92 -13.44
CA GLY A 327 -2.15 47.05 -14.91
C GLY A 327 -1.23 48.12 -15.53
N ASN A 328 -0.31 48.73 -14.77
CA ASN A 328 0.55 49.82 -15.25
C ASN A 328 2.00 49.35 -15.38
N SER A 329 2.52 49.29 -16.61
CA SER A 329 3.79 48.67 -16.98
C SER A 329 5.05 49.52 -16.73
N THR A 330 5.01 50.56 -15.89
CA THR A 330 6.09 51.56 -15.84
C THR A 330 6.46 52.03 -14.44
N VAL A 331 6.89 51.15 -13.54
CA VAL A 331 7.66 51.56 -12.35
C VAL A 331 8.62 50.44 -11.91
N LEU A 332 9.69 50.18 -12.69
CA LEU A 332 10.77 49.25 -12.28
C LEU A 332 12.04 49.96 -11.79
N GLY A 333 11.96 51.24 -11.40
CA GLY A 333 13.18 52.03 -11.13
C GLY A 333 13.27 52.77 -9.81
N ARG A 334 12.18 52.96 -9.06
CA ARG A 334 12.21 53.91 -7.92
C ARG A 334 11.38 53.55 -6.69
N ALA A 335 10.63 52.46 -6.73
CA ALA A 335 9.81 51.99 -5.59
C ALA A 335 10.44 50.81 -4.83
N THR A 336 11.65 50.39 -5.22
CA THR A 336 12.31 49.17 -4.73
C THR A 336 13.03 49.30 -3.39
N GLU A 337 13.18 50.50 -2.82
CA GLU A 337 13.81 50.65 -1.49
C GLU A 337 12.80 50.93 -0.39
N VAL A 338 11.83 51.82 -0.63
CA VAL A 338 10.86 52.22 0.41
C VAL A 338 9.78 51.16 0.65
N ALA A 339 9.26 50.52 -0.41
CA ALA A 339 8.22 49.48 -0.26
C ALA A 339 8.81 48.14 0.23
N VAL A 340 10.09 47.88 -0.03
CA VAL A 340 10.76 46.64 0.39
C VAL A 340 10.94 46.61 1.91
N ASP A 341 11.18 47.74 2.57
CA ASP A 341 11.29 47.77 4.03
C ASP A 341 9.93 47.59 4.74
N GLU A 342 8.85 48.23 4.27
CA GLU A 342 7.50 47.98 4.82
C GLU A 342 7.03 46.54 4.56
N SER A 343 7.36 45.98 3.39
CA SER A 343 7.06 44.59 3.04
C SER A 343 7.88 43.58 3.84
N LYS A 344 9.15 43.89 4.13
CA LYS A 344 10.03 43.10 5.00
C LYS A 344 9.55 43.14 6.45
N GLU A 345 9.08 44.29 6.93
CA GLU A 345 8.55 44.45 8.29
C GLU A 345 7.21 43.71 8.48
N ALA A 346 6.35 43.71 7.46
CA ALA A 346 5.14 42.89 7.43
C ALA A 346 5.46 41.38 7.36
N ALA A 347 6.46 40.98 6.56
CA ALA A 347 6.92 39.59 6.49
C ALA A 347 7.54 39.11 7.81
N HIS A 348 8.30 39.96 8.50
CA HIS A 348 8.86 39.69 9.83
C HIS A 348 7.79 39.55 10.92
N LYS A 349 6.65 40.23 10.80
CA LYS A 349 5.51 40.08 11.73
C LYS A 349 4.73 38.78 11.56
N ILE A 350 4.70 38.21 10.35
CA ILE A 350 3.88 37.02 10.00
C ILE A 350 4.62 35.70 10.27
N LEU A 351 5.95 35.71 10.20
CA LEU A 351 6.82 34.57 10.52
C LEU A 351 7.60 34.88 11.81
N PRO A 352 7.10 34.51 13.01
CA PRO A 352 7.90 34.63 14.22
C PRO A 352 9.19 33.80 14.07
N CYS A 353 10.31 34.49 14.18
CA CYS A 353 11.66 33.97 14.00
C CYS A 353 12.11 33.19 15.26
N LYS A 354 12.62 31.97 15.06
CA LYS A 354 13.26 31.04 16.02
C LYS A 354 12.39 30.46 17.15
N GLU A 355 12.40 29.13 17.30
CA GLU A 355 11.91 28.46 18.51
C GLU A 355 12.76 28.89 19.72
N PRO A 356 12.17 29.25 20.87
CA PRO A 356 12.95 29.74 21.99
C PRO A 356 13.77 28.59 22.63
N LYS A 357 15.10 28.74 22.64
CA LYS A 357 16.01 27.79 23.31
C LYS A 357 15.73 27.79 24.82
N ARG A 358 15.75 26.64 25.48
CA ARG A 358 15.59 26.46 26.93
C ARG A 358 16.94 26.06 27.51
N VAL A 359 17.36 26.70 28.58
CA VAL A 359 18.63 26.45 29.27
C VAL A 359 18.39 26.19 30.75
N VAL A 360 19.25 25.40 31.37
CA VAL A 360 19.18 25.10 32.81
C VAL A 360 20.22 25.94 33.52
N ILE A 361 19.76 26.81 34.43
CA ILE A 361 20.66 27.69 35.18
C ILE A 361 20.88 27.21 36.61
N HIS A 362 22.14 27.27 37.05
CA HIS A 362 22.60 26.84 38.38
C HIS A 362 23.26 28.01 39.12
N GLU A 363 23.16 27.99 40.45
CA GLU A 363 23.70 29.05 41.30
C GLU A 363 25.22 28.96 41.49
N GLN A 364 25.79 27.75 41.54
CA GLN A 364 27.23 27.52 41.77
C GLN A 364 27.75 26.30 41.02
N LEU A 365 29.02 26.36 40.59
CA LEU A 365 29.74 25.25 39.96
C LEU A 365 30.04 24.15 41.02
N PRO A 366 29.91 22.85 40.70
CA PRO A 366 30.22 21.78 41.64
C PRO A 366 31.71 21.76 41.99
N ASN A 367 32.05 21.85 43.29
CA ASN A 367 33.44 21.66 43.75
C ASN A 367 33.81 20.16 43.71
N GLU A 368 35.02 19.83 43.21
CA GLU A 368 35.52 18.45 43.03
C GLU A 368 35.73 17.64 44.33
N THR A 369 35.46 18.20 45.51
CA THR A 369 35.49 17.46 46.78
C THR A 369 34.07 17.15 47.25
N GLY A 370 33.61 15.94 46.93
CA GLY A 370 32.26 15.48 47.27
C GLY A 370 32.01 15.39 48.77
N THR A 371 31.10 16.21 49.31
CA THR A 371 30.22 15.84 50.42
C THR A 371 29.02 16.80 50.55
N THR A 372 27.99 16.67 49.71
CA THR A 372 26.59 16.98 50.10
C THR A 372 25.62 16.20 49.22
N LEU A 373 24.73 15.45 49.87
CA LEU A 373 23.62 14.74 49.26
C LEU A 373 22.64 15.80 48.74
N HIS A 374 22.47 15.87 47.40
CA HIS A 374 21.67 16.81 46.59
C HIS A 374 22.39 18.08 46.08
N PRO A 375 22.89 18.09 44.82
CA PRO A 375 23.18 19.34 44.13
C PRO A 375 21.87 20.15 44.00
N SER A 376 21.93 21.46 44.21
CA SER A 376 20.78 22.35 44.07
C SER A 376 20.09 22.12 42.71
N PRO A 377 18.76 21.90 42.66
CA PRO A 377 18.07 21.64 41.40
C PRO A 377 18.17 22.88 40.50
N GLY A 378 18.83 22.72 39.36
CA GLY A 378 18.92 23.76 38.34
C GLY A 378 17.53 24.21 37.89
N LYS A 379 17.38 25.51 37.62
CA LYS A 379 16.10 26.09 37.18
C LYS A 379 16.08 26.14 35.66
N LEU A 380 15.03 25.58 35.04
CA LEU A 380 14.83 25.70 33.60
C LEU A 380 14.30 27.09 33.24
N VAL A 381 14.94 27.75 32.28
CA VAL A 381 14.63 29.12 31.85
C VAL A 381 14.73 29.22 30.33
N LEU A 382 13.95 30.12 29.73
CA LEU A 382 14.05 30.43 28.30
C LEU A 382 15.27 31.34 28.07
N LEU A 383 16.07 31.03 27.06
CA LEU A 383 17.20 31.86 26.66
C LEU A 383 16.66 33.20 26.15
N THR A 384 17.09 34.29 26.78
CA THR A 384 16.79 35.66 26.38
C THR A 384 17.60 36.06 25.14
N ASP A 385 17.28 37.18 24.51
CA ASP A 385 17.98 37.62 23.28
C ASP A 385 19.32 38.32 23.57
N SER A 386 19.67 38.55 24.84
CA SER A 386 20.92 39.19 25.29
C SER A 386 21.47 38.59 26.58
N MET A 387 22.81 38.58 26.72
CA MET A 387 23.51 38.15 27.95
C MET A 387 23.18 39.01 29.17
N GLN A 388 22.97 40.31 28.97
CA GLN A 388 22.61 41.21 30.07
C GLN A 388 21.23 40.88 30.65
N GLU A 389 20.29 40.45 29.82
CA GLU A 389 18.97 40.02 30.28
C GLU A 389 19.02 38.68 31.02
N LEU A 390 19.88 37.76 30.56
CA LEU A 390 20.06 36.47 31.21
C LEU A 390 20.65 36.63 32.62
N MET A 391 21.60 37.55 32.79
CA MET A 391 22.16 37.91 34.11
C MET A 391 21.14 38.59 35.02
N LYS A 392 20.33 39.52 34.51
CA LYS A 392 19.22 40.10 35.30
C LYS A 392 18.17 39.05 35.69
N LEU A 393 17.95 38.06 34.84
CA LEU A 393 17.00 36.98 35.10
C LEU A 393 17.52 36.00 36.16
N SER A 394 18.83 35.75 36.19
CA SER A 394 19.46 34.96 37.25
C SER A 394 19.48 35.72 38.57
N GLU A 395 19.78 37.01 38.57
CA GLU A 395 19.62 37.92 39.72
C GLU A 395 18.23 37.84 40.32
N LYS A 396 17.20 37.93 39.47
CA LYS A 396 15.80 37.86 39.92
C LYS A 396 15.44 36.48 40.48
N LYS A 397 16.05 35.39 39.98
CA LYS A 397 15.71 34.01 40.36
C LYS A 397 16.52 33.47 41.54
N PHE A 398 17.73 33.97 41.76
CA PHE A 398 18.65 33.52 42.80
C PHE A 398 19.03 34.61 43.81
N GLY A 399 18.65 35.87 43.56
CA GLY A 399 18.80 36.98 44.50
C GLY A 399 20.21 37.56 44.62
N LYS A 400 21.13 37.21 43.72
CA LYS A 400 22.53 37.65 43.74
C LYS A 400 22.97 38.13 42.35
N ALA A 401 23.77 39.19 42.32
CA ALA A 401 24.34 39.75 41.09
C ALA A 401 25.29 38.76 40.42
N ALA A 402 25.06 38.45 39.14
CA ALA A 402 25.95 37.61 38.37
C ALA A 402 27.00 38.48 37.66
N ARG A 403 28.28 38.19 37.86
CA ARG A 403 29.41 38.84 37.19
C ARG A 403 29.72 38.25 35.81
N GLY A 404 29.41 36.97 35.61
CA GLY A 404 29.68 36.26 34.35
C GLY A 404 28.94 34.92 34.28
N ILE A 405 28.93 34.32 33.09
CA ILE A 405 28.27 33.04 32.80
C ILE A 405 29.33 32.03 32.42
N LEU A 406 29.30 30.87 33.07
CA LEU A 406 30.22 29.76 32.88
C LEU A 406 29.48 28.53 32.33
N THR A 407 30.17 27.74 31.52
CA THR A 407 29.72 26.40 31.10
C THR A 407 29.97 25.37 32.22
N VAL A 408 29.49 24.14 32.03
CA VAL A 408 29.75 22.99 32.95
C VAL A 408 31.24 22.77 33.18
N GLU A 409 32.07 23.09 32.20
CA GLU A 409 33.53 22.91 32.23
C GLU A 409 34.27 24.12 32.83
N GLY A 410 33.55 25.15 33.30
CA GLY A 410 34.13 26.34 33.92
C GLY A 410 34.65 27.40 32.94
N ALA A 411 34.40 27.25 31.64
CA ALA A 411 34.76 28.27 30.64
C ALA A 411 33.71 29.40 30.59
N GLU A 412 34.17 30.66 30.50
CA GLU A 412 33.32 31.85 30.43
C GLU A 412 32.70 32.02 29.04
N VAL A 413 31.38 32.28 29.02
CA VAL A 413 30.59 32.44 27.80
C VAL A 413 30.48 33.93 27.48
N GLU A 414 31.20 34.36 26.44
CA GLU A 414 31.20 35.77 26.00
C GLU A 414 30.06 36.09 25.02
N ASP A 415 29.55 35.09 24.29
CA ASP A 415 28.54 35.26 23.24
C ASP A 415 27.35 34.30 23.40
N ILE A 416 26.14 34.86 23.29
CA ILE A 416 24.87 34.15 23.44
C ILE A 416 24.61 33.15 22.32
N ASP A 417 25.18 33.37 21.13
CA ASP A 417 24.97 32.51 19.97
C ASP A 417 25.64 31.13 20.13
N VAL A 418 26.62 31.02 21.04
CA VAL A 418 27.33 29.77 21.36
C VAL A 418 26.45 28.79 22.15
N ILE A 419 25.43 29.30 22.85
CA ILE A 419 24.56 28.52 23.76
C ILE A 419 23.53 27.70 22.98
N ARG A 420 23.41 26.41 23.29
CA ARG A 420 22.49 25.44 22.67
C ARG A 420 21.28 25.13 23.57
N ASP A 421 20.24 24.54 22.98
CA ASP A 421 19.05 24.10 23.72
C ASP A 421 19.44 22.95 24.66
N GLY A 422 19.08 23.08 25.95
CA GLY A 422 19.40 22.13 27.00
C GLY A 422 20.72 22.37 27.73
N ASP A 423 21.48 23.42 27.39
CA ASP A 423 22.76 23.69 28.04
C ASP A 423 22.60 24.05 29.52
N HIS A 424 23.58 23.60 30.31
CA HIS A 424 23.69 23.88 31.73
C HIS A 424 24.66 25.04 31.95
N LEU A 425 24.14 26.16 32.43
CA LEU A 425 24.89 27.38 32.65
C LEU A 425 25.03 27.66 34.15
N PHE A 426 26.22 28.09 34.56
CA PHE A 426 26.56 28.42 35.93
C PHE A 426 26.88 29.91 36.02
N PHE A 427 26.38 30.60 37.04
CA PHE A 427 26.68 32.02 37.22
C PHE A 427 27.85 32.21 38.17
N SER A 428 28.82 33.02 37.75
CA SER A 428 29.86 33.55 38.63
C SER A 428 29.30 34.75 39.37
N LEU A 429 29.49 34.82 40.69
CA LEU A 429 28.96 35.87 41.56
C LEU A 429 29.98 36.98 41.86
#